data_AF-A0A2D8QV15-F1
#
_entry.id   AF-A0A2D8QV15-F1
#
_cell.length_a   1.000
_cell.length_b   1.000
_cell.length_c   1.000
_cell.angle_alpha   90.00
_cell.angle_beta   90.00
_cell.angle_gamma   90.00
#
_symmetry.space_group_name_H-M   'P 1'
#
loop_
_entity.id
_entity.type
_entity.pdbx_description
1 polymer ?
#
loop_
_entity_poly.entity_id
_entity_poly.type
_entity_poly.pdbx_seq_one_letter_code
_entity_poly.pdbx_strand_id
1 'polypeptide(L)'
;MYSHIMLGADDVAVAKTFYDAVLGALGHPEGTIDDQGRCFWFTPSGIFSVTPPIDGQPASGGNGSTVGFAAESPAAADAWHQAGLDNGGISIEDPPGIREGSGLYLAYLRDPSGNKICALHRAG
;
A
#
# COMPACT_ATOMS: atom_id res chain seq x y z
N MET A 1 12.85 -2.96 -10.56
CA MET A 1 12.56 -2.53 -11.95
C MET A 1 11.73 -1.26 -11.99
N TYR A 2 10.75 -1.05 -11.09
CA TYR A 2 9.98 0.20 -11.06
C TYR A 2 10.79 1.35 -10.48
N SER A 3 10.79 2.51 -11.15
CA SER A 3 11.37 3.74 -10.62
C SER A 3 10.44 4.40 -9.59
N HIS A 4 9.15 4.43 -9.89
CA HIS A 4 8.12 4.95 -9.01
C HIS A 4 6.75 4.35 -9.31
N ILE A 5 5.86 4.42 -8.33
CA ILE A 5 4.43 4.10 -8.44
C ILE A 5 3.65 5.27 -7.83
N MET A 6 2.60 5.73 -8.51
CA MET A 6 1.68 6.75 -8.01
C MET A 6 0.27 6.17 -7.97
N LEU A 7 -0.43 6.38 -6.85
CA LEU A 7 -1.85 6.07 -6.71
C LEU A 7 -2.66 7.36 -6.50
N GLY A 8 -3.87 7.39 -7.01
CA GLY A 8 -4.79 8.49 -6.77
C GLY A 8 -5.36 8.44 -5.35
N ALA A 9 -5.46 9.61 -4.71
CA ALA A 9 -6.20 9.78 -3.45
C ALA A 9 -6.99 11.09 -3.46
N ASP A 10 -8.26 11.03 -3.04
CA ASP A 10 -9.11 12.21 -2.91
C ASP A 10 -8.72 13.06 -1.68
N ASP A 11 -8.30 12.40 -0.61
CA ASP A 11 -7.75 13.03 0.60
C ASP A 11 -6.36 12.47 0.89
N VAL A 12 -5.34 13.27 0.58
CA VAL A 12 -3.94 12.88 0.76
C VAL A 12 -3.53 12.80 2.23
N ALA A 13 -4.19 13.54 3.14
CA ALA A 13 -3.87 13.44 4.56
C ALA A 13 -4.39 12.12 5.15
N VAL A 14 -5.58 11.69 4.76
CA VAL A 14 -6.14 10.37 5.11
C VAL A 14 -5.28 9.26 4.50
N ALA A 15 -4.94 9.39 3.21
CA ALA A 15 -4.07 8.42 2.55
C ALA A 15 -2.67 8.35 3.20
N LYS A 16 -2.07 9.48 3.57
CA LYS A 16 -0.79 9.51 4.28
C LYS A 16 -0.88 8.77 5.62
N THR A 17 -1.90 9.03 6.43
CA THR A 17 -2.10 8.35 7.72
C THR A 17 -2.15 6.83 7.53
N PHE A 18 -2.91 6.37 6.54
CA PHE A 18 -2.98 4.96 6.19
C PHE A 18 -1.63 4.41 5.70
N TYR A 19 -0.98 5.08 4.76
CA TYR A 19 0.25 4.60 4.14
C TYR A 19 1.46 4.65 5.09
N ASP A 20 1.53 5.62 6.00
CA ASP A 20 2.54 5.64 7.06
C ASP A 20 2.38 4.44 8.00
N ALA A 21 1.15 4.07 8.36
CA ALA A 21 0.89 2.92 9.22
C ALA A 21 1.32 1.60 8.55
N VAL A 22 0.87 1.35 7.31
CA VAL A 22 1.17 0.09 6.62
C VAL A 22 2.64 0.00 6.20
N LEU A 23 3.24 1.09 5.69
CA LEU A 23 4.65 1.09 5.31
C LEU A 23 5.58 1.10 6.53
N GLY A 24 5.16 1.75 7.62
CA GLY A 24 5.85 1.70 8.91
C GLY A 24 5.89 0.29 9.49
N ALA A 25 4.83 -0.50 9.34
CA ALA A 25 4.82 -1.92 9.70
C ALA A 25 5.84 -2.76 8.91
N LEU A 26 6.28 -2.28 7.75
CA LEU A 26 7.36 -2.86 6.94
C LEU A 26 8.72 -2.19 7.15
N GLY A 27 8.83 -1.27 8.12
CA GLY A 27 10.09 -0.60 8.47
C GLY A 27 10.45 0.60 7.60
N HIS A 28 9.51 1.14 6.82
CA HIS A 28 9.75 2.36 6.04
C HIS A 28 9.45 3.64 6.85
N PRO A 29 10.20 4.73 6.61
CA PRO A 29 9.93 6.02 7.25
C PRO A 29 8.63 6.64 6.75
N GLU A 30 8.10 7.60 7.50
CA GLU A 30 6.91 8.36 7.11
C GLU A 30 7.08 9.12 5.79
N GLY A 31 5.95 9.30 5.11
CA GLY A 31 5.88 10.05 3.86
C GLY A 31 6.05 11.55 4.07
N THR A 32 6.51 12.24 3.04
CA THR A 32 6.60 13.71 3.01
C THR A 32 5.63 14.27 1.99
N ILE A 33 4.87 15.30 2.38
CA ILE A 33 3.97 16.03 1.46
C ILE A 33 4.73 17.20 0.84
N ASP A 34 4.65 17.33 -0.49
CA ASP A 34 5.24 18.45 -1.23
C ASP A 34 4.29 19.65 -1.35
N ASP A 35 4.76 20.70 -2.02
CA ASP A 35 3.99 21.93 -2.26
C ASP A 35 2.76 21.74 -3.17
N GLN A 36 2.72 20.64 -3.91
CA GLN A 36 1.61 20.25 -4.78
C GLN A 36 0.61 19.32 -4.08
N GLY A 37 0.79 19.07 -2.78
CA GLY A 37 -0.10 18.22 -2.00
C GLY A 37 0.05 16.73 -2.32
N ARG A 38 1.17 16.30 -2.91
CA ARG A 38 1.47 14.88 -3.17
C ARG A 38 2.31 14.33 -2.03
N CYS A 39 2.05 13.09 -1.62
CA CYS A 39 2.83 12.44 -0.56
C CYS A 39 3.75 11.37 -1.13
N PHE A 40 5.01 11.38 -0.69
CA PHE A 40 6.06 10.48 -1.19
C PHE A 40 6.73 9.69 -0.07
N TRP A 41 6.93 8.39 -0.33
CA TRP A 41 7.76 7.48 0.46
C TRP A 41 8.96 7.06 -0.40
N PHE A 42 10.15 7.50 0.01
CA PHE A 42 11.40 7.23 -0.69
C PHE A 42 12.08 5.98 -0.11
N THR A 43 12.46 5.08 -0.99
CA THR A 43 13.25 3.89 -0.63
C THR A 43 14.52 3.82 -1.48
N PRO A 44 15.54 3.05 -1.08
CA PRO A 44 16.73 2.85 -1.91
C PRO A 44 16.43 2.24 -3.30
N SER A 45 15.28 1.57 -3.46
CA SER A 45 14.92 0.82 -4.67
C SER A 45 13.84 1.48 -5.53
N GLY A 46 13.24 2.58 -5.08
CA GLY A 46 12.17 3.28 -5.79
C GLY A 46 11.33 4.20 -4.91
N ILE A 47 10.30 4.80 -5.50
CA ILE A 47 9.40 5.75 -4.84
C ILE A 47 7.98 5.25 -4.89
N PHE A 48 7.29 5.25 -3.75
CA PHE A 48 5.84 5.11 -3.70
C PHE A 48 5.22 6.47 -3.39
N SER A 49 4.05 6.76 -3.96
CA SER A 49 3.41 8.05 -3.75
C SER A 49 1.90 7.99 -3.93
N VAL A 50 1.23 8.92 -3.26
CA VAL A 50 -0.18 9.22 -3.47
C VAL A 50 -0.34 10.67 -3.89
N THR A 51 -1.29 10.92 -4.78
CA THR A 51 -1.50 12.24 -5.38
C THR A 51 -2.99 12.52 -5.57
N PRO A 52 -3.43 13.78 -5.46
CA PRO A 52 -4.70 14.19 -6.06
C PRO A 52 -4.62 13.90 -7.57
N PRO A 53 -5.68 13.36 -8.21
CA PRO A 53 -5.68 13.15 -9.65
C PRO A 53 -5.49 14.46 -10.41
N ILE A 54 -4.56 14.48 -11.36
CA ILE A 54 -4.14 15.70 -12.07
C ILE A 54 -5.23 16.28 -12.99
N ASP A 55 -6.19 15.45 -13.41
CA ASP A 55 -7.33 15.86 -14.23
C ASP A 55 -8.53 16.38 -13.41
N GLY A 56 -8.39 16.39 -12.08
CA GLY A 56 -9.41 16.85 -11.14
C GLY A 56 -10.62 15.92 -11.01
N GLN A 57 -10.60 14.73 -11.60
CA GLN A 57 -11.64 13.72 -11.37
C GLN A 57 -11.40 13.00 -10.04
N PRO A 58 -12.43 12.37 -9.45
CA PRO A 58 -12.27 11.57 -8.25
C PRO A 58 -11.23 10.45 -8.45
N ALA A 59 -10.44 10.21 -7.41
CA ALA A 59 -9.54 9.06 -7.36
C ALA A 59 -10.32 7.76 -7.48
N SER A 60 -9.74 6.77 -8.14
CA SER A 60 -10.34 5.46 -8.27
C SER A 60 -9.30 4.36 -8.31
N GLY A 61 -9.64 3.21 -7.75
CA GLY A 61 -8.86 2.00 -7.92
C GLY A 61 -9.03 1.44 -9.33
N GLY A 62 -7.93 1.24 -10.05
CA GLY A 62 -7.94 0.58 -11.36
C GLY A 62 -8.40 -0.88 -11.25
N ASN A 63 -9.44 -1.27 -12.00
CA ASN A 63 -9.88 -2.67 -12.01
C ASN A 63 -8.80 -3.58 -12.62
N GLY A 64 -8.39 -4.60 -11.87
CA GLY A 64 -7.25 -5.47 -12.21
C GLY A 64 -5.88 -4.93 -11.78
N SER A 65 -5.78 -3.69 -11.29
CA SER A 65 -4.54 -3.15 -10.74
C SER A 65 -4.29 -3.67 -9.33
N THR A 66 -3.02 -3.93 -8.98
CA THR A 66 -2.60 -4.27 -7.61
C THR A 66 -1.18 -3.79 -7.40
N VAL A 67 -0.93 -3.06 -6.31
CA VAL A 67 0.42 -2.69 -5.89
C VAL A 67 0.86 -3.62 -4.74
N GLY A 68 1.92 -4.39 -4.97
CA GLY A 68 2.49 -5.30 -3.99
C GLY A 68 3.70 -4.71 -3.29
N PHE A 69 3.65 -4.62 -1.97
CA PHE A 69 4.77 -4.26 -1.09
C PHE A 69 5.47 -5.53 -0.60
N ALA A 70 6.80 -5.52 -0.58
CA ALA A 70 7.57 -6.66 -0.13
C ALA A 70 7.58 -6.72 1.40
N ALA A 71 7.22 -7.87 1.96
CA ALA A 71 7.32 -8.16 3.38
C ALA A 71 8.46 -9.14 3.65
N GLU A 72 9.25 -8.88 4.68
CA GLU A 72 10.40 -9.72 5.04
C GLU A 72 9.99 -11.05 5.68
N SER A 73 8.76 -11.15 6.20
CA SER A 73 8.23 -12.36 6.83
C SER A 73 6.69 -12.42 6.79
N PRO A 74 6.08 -13.58 7.06
CA PRO A 74 4.63 -13.69 7.27
C PRO A 74 4.12 -12.75 8.36
N ALA A 75 4.86 -12.66 9.49
CA ALA A 75 4.50 -11.78 10.60
C ALA A 75 4.52 -10.29 10.21
N ALA A 76 5.45 -9.87 9.35
CA ALA A 76 5.45 -8.51 8.81
C ALA A 76 4.24 -8.25 7.90
N ALA A 77 3.82 -9.24 7.10
CA ALA A 77 2.62 -9.13 6.28
C ALA A 77 1.34 -9.08 7.14
N ASP A 78 1.28 -9.81 8.25
CA ASP A 78 0.17 -9.74 9.21
C ASP A 78 0.11 -8.38 9.92
N ALA A 79 1.26 -7.88 10.37
CA ALA A 79 1.35 -6.56 10.98
C ALA A 79 0.94 -5.45 10.00
N TRP A 80 1.37 -5.55 8.74
CA TRP A 80 0.95 -4.66 7.66
C TRP A 80 -0.57 -4.69 7.45
N HIS A 81 -1.17 -5.88 7.46
CA HIS A 81 -2.62 -6.05 7.26
C HIS A 81 -3.40 -5.41 8.42
N GLN A 82 -3.02 -5.72 9.66
CA GLN A 82 -3.66 -5.17 10.85
C GLN A 82 -3.52 -3.64 10.92
N ALA A 83 -2.32 -3.10 10.66
CA ALA A 83 -2.08 -1.66 10.63
C ALA A 83 -2.98 -0.96 9.60
N GLY A 84 -3.21 -1.59 8.45
CA GLY A 84 -4.10 -1.05 7.44
C GLY A 84 -5.56 -1.04 7.89
N LEU A 85 -6.04 -2.13 8.52
CA LEU A 85 -7.40 -2.17 9.07
C LEU A 85 -7.64 -1.10 10.15
N ASP A 86 -6.66 -0.90 11.02
CA ASP A 86 -6.74 0.08 12.11
C ASP A 86 -6.74 1.53 11.59
N ASN A 87 -6.28 1.76 10.36
CA ASN A 87 -6.14 3.09 9.75
C ASN A 87 -7.03 3.29 8.50
N GLY A 88 -8.17 2.61 8.44
CA GLY A 88 -9.23 2.86 7.46
C GLY A 88 -9.14 2.03 6.17
N GLY A 89 -8.24 1.06 6.12
CA GLY A 89 -8.21 0.06 5.06
C GLY A 89 -9.32 -0.99 5.21
N ILE A 90 -9.65 -1.65 4.11
CA ILE A 90 -10.68 -2.69 4.06
C ILE A 90 -10.03 -4.02 3.66
N SER A 91 -10.19 -5.05 4.50
CA SER A 91 -9.79 -6.41 4.13
C SER A 91 -10.58 -6.89 2.93
N ILE A 92 -9.88 -7.49 1.96
CA ILE A 92 -10.48 -8.07 0.77
C ILE A 92 -9.86 -9.43 0.47
N GLU A 93 -10.55 -10.22 -0.35
CA GLU A 93 -10.16 -11.61 -0.69
C GLU A 93 -10.04 -12.53 0.54
N ASP A 94 -9.25 -13.59 0.40
CA ASP A 94 -8.94 -14.52 1.46
C ASP A 94 -8.04 -13.86 2.52
N PRO A 95 -8.19 -14.23 3.81
CA PRO A 95 -7.35 -13.74 4.90
C PRO A 95 -5.83 -13.86 4.62
N PRO A 96 -5.00 -13.09 5.35
CA PRO A 96 -3.55 -13.25 5.34
C PRO A 96 -3.15 -14.72 5.47
N GLY A 97 -2.29 -15.20 4.57
CA GLY A 97 -1.91 -16.61 4.58
C GLY A 97 -1.09 -17.07 3.38
N ILE A 98 -0.56 -18.28 3.50
CA ILE A 98 0.15 -18.97 2.40
C ILE A 98 -0.87 -19.35 1.32
N ARG A 99 -0.56 -19.02 0.07
CA ARG A 99 -1.34 -19.47 -1.09
C ARG A 99 -0.81 -20.81 -1.60
N GLU A 100 -1.70 -21.80 -1.66
CA GLU A 100 -1.39 -23.17 -2.05
C GLU A 100 -0.64 -23.22 -3.39
N GLY A 101 0.42 -24.03 -3.46
CA GLY A 101 1.22 -24.23 -4.68
C GLY A 101 2.12 -23.06 -5.10
N SER A 102 2.04 -21.90 -4.46
CA SER A 102 2.82 -20.70 -4.85
C SER A 102 4.06 -20.43 -4.00
N GLY A 103 4.09 -20.90 -2.76
CA GLY A 103 5.10 -20.49 -1.77
C GLY A 103 5.02 -18.99 -1.43
N LEU A 104 3.88 -18.34 -1.65
CA LEU A 104 3.68 -16.93 -1.34
C LEU A 104 2.78 -16.78 -0.12
N TYR A 105 3.21 -15.96 0.84
CA TYR A 105 2.34 -15.43 1.88
C TYR A 105 1.80 -14.09 1.42
N LEU A 106 0.47 -13.95 1.37
CA LEU A 106 -0.19 -12.75 0.87
C LEU A 106 -1.19 -12.21 1.88
N ALA A 107 -1.23 -10.89 1.99
CA ALA A 107 -2.30 -10.15 2.66
C ALA A 107 -2.80 -9.04 1.74
N TYR A 108 -4.11 -8.84 1.65
CA TYR A 108 -4.71 -7.85 0.74
C TYR A 108 -5.58 -6.84 1.46
N LEU A 109 -5.52 -5.60 0.99
CA LEU A 109 -6.35 -4.50 1.45
C LEU A 109 -6.83 -3.66 0.26
N ARG A 110 -7.94 -2.94 0.46
CA ARG A 110 -8.16 -1.66 -0.22
C ARG A 110 -7.72 -0.53 0.69
N ASP A 111 -7.00 0.43 0.12
CA ASP A 111 -6.72 1.69 0.80
C ASP A 111 -8.00 2.56 0.90
N PRO A 112 -7.97 3.70 1.62
CA PRO A 112 -9.11 4.61 1.75
C PRO A 112 -9.65 5.16 0.42
N SER A 113 -8.86 5.12 -0.65
CA SER A 113 -9.24 5.58 -1.99
C SER A 113 -9.67 4.42 -2.91
N GLY A 114 -9.80 3.21 -2.36
CA GLY A 114 -10.24 2.02 -3.08
C GLY A 114 -9.16 1.31 -3.91
N ASN A 115 -7.91 1.77 -3.87
CA ASN A 115 -6.77 1.12 -4.54
C ASN A 115 -6.52 -0.24 -3.91
N LYS A 116 -6.41 -1.29 -4.74
CA LYS A 116 -6.05 -2.63 -4.27
C LYS A 116 -4.54 -2.71 -4.04
N ILE A 117 -4.16 -3.05 -2.81
CA ILE A 117 -2.76 -3.22 -2.41
C ILE A 117 -2.55 -4.56 -1.71
N CYS A 118 -1.29 -5.00 -1.67
CA CYS A 118 -0.90 -6.30 -1.13
C CYS A 118 0.41 -6.20 -0.35
N ALA A 119 0.53 -6.92 0.77
CA ALA A 119 1.83 -7.33 1.29
C ALA A 119 2.13 -8.76 0.81
N LEU A 120 3.32 -8.94 0.23
CA LEU A 120 3.79 -10.21 -0.31
C LEU A 120 5.10 -10.60 0.35
N HIS A 121 5.13 -11.79 0.94
CA HIS A 121 6.34 -12.47 1.35
C HIS A 121 6.51 -13.75 0.54
N ARG A 122 7.73 -14.00 0.04
CA ARG A 122 8.07 -15.25 -0.65
C ARG A 122 8.60 -16.23 0.39
N ALA A 123 7.80 -17.24 0.73
CA ALA A 123 8.21 -18.33 1.59
C ALA A 123 9.11 -19.27 0.77
N GLY A 124 10.42 -19.14 0.96
CA GLY A 124 11.47 -19.93 0.31
C GLY A 124 12.61 -20.20 1.28
#